data_AF-A0A1X1HA97-F1
#
_entry.id   AF-A0A1X1HA97-F1
#
_cell.length_a   1.000
_cell.length_b   1.000
_cell.length_c   1.000
_cell.angle_alpha   90.00
_cell.angle_beta   90.00
_cell.angle_gamma   90.00
#
_symmetry.space_group_name_H-M   'P 1'
#
loop_
_entity.id
_entity.type
_entity.pdbx_description
1 polymer ?
#
loop_
_entity_poly.entity_id
_entity_poly.type
_entity_poly.pdbx_seq_one_letter_code
_entity_poly.pdbx_strand_id
1 'polypeptide(L)'
;MNKPQTYAEWVNVLAIFKNKDDDETVLKMMKSGTIEWQYGVAERFSTKLIDAVNYRMNVASDKFQNDLLKSQGYEGAIIQAILSLRKEMTFLAEAINLPVIPDKERQHYLNLVIEQANSMQKSLEESAKQDRSGKMSSIIRNHKINSFLNKGEQ
;
A
#
# COMPACT_ATOMS: atom_id res chain seq x y z
N MET A 1 3.77 -19.06 -16.31
CA MET A 1 4.35 -17.70 -16.20
C MET A 1 5.48 -17.77 -15.19
N ASN A 2 6.67 -17.27 -15.51
CA ASN A 2 7.90 -17.61 -14.79
C ASN A 2 8.19 -16.65 -13.62
N LYS A 3 8.72 -17.19 -12.52
CA LYS A 3 9.22 -16.40 -11.38
C LYS A 3 10.44 -15.55 -11.80
N PRO A 4 10.57 -14.29 -11.37
CA PRO A 4 11.74 -13.47 -11.73
C PRO A 4 12.98 -13.98 -11.00
N GLN A 5 14.09 -14.11 -11.72
CA GLN A 5 15.38 -14.59 -11.20
C GLN A 5 16.51 -13.58 -11.43
N THR A 6 16.40 -12.77 -12.47
CA THR A 6 17.36 -11.72 -12.82
C THR A 6 16.82 -10.33 -12.50
N TYR A 7 17.72 -9.35 -12.35
CA TYR A 7 17.31 -7.95 -12.17
C TYR A 7 16.41 -7.44 -13.30
N ALA A 8 16.68 -7.82 -14.55
CA ALA A 8 15.88 -7.40 -15.70
C ALA A 8 14.43 -7.94 -15.64
N GLU A 9 14.26 -9.20 -15.23
CA GLU A 9 12.94 -9.79 -15.02
C GLU A 9 12.20 -9.10 -13.87
N TRP A 10 12.91 -8.80 -12.77
CA TRP A 10 12.35 -8.02 -11.67
C TRP A 10 11.89 -6.63 -12.10
N VAL A 11 12.65 -5.93 -12.94
CA VAL A 11 12.23 -4.62 -13.48
C VAL A 11 10.91 -4.73 -14.24
N ASN A 12 10.72 -5.79 -15.04
CA ASN A 12 9.47 -6.01 -15.77
C ASN A 12 8.31 -6.31 -14.83
N VAL A 13 8.51 -7.20 -13.84
CA VAL A 13 7.49 -7.52 -12.83
C VAL A 13 7.11 -6.29 -12.02
N LEU A 14 8.08 -5.47 -11.61
CA LEU A 14 7.83 -4.23 -10.88
C LEU A 14 7.11 -3.17 -11.73
N ALA A 15 7.31 -3.16 -13.05
CA ALA A 15 6.56 -2.29 -13.95
C ALA A 15 5.07 -2.69 -14.03
N ILE A 16 4.78 -3.99 -14.19
CA ILE A 16 3.41 -4.55 -14.15
C ILE A 16 2.74 -4.21 -12.81
N PHE A 17 3.46 -4.41 -11.70
CA PHE A 17 2.99 -4.09 -10.36
C PHE A 17 2.68 -2.60 -10.23
N LYS A 18 3.59 -1.72 -10.67
CA LYS A 18 3.44 -0.27 -10.61
C LYS A 18 2.19 0.20 -11.37
N ASN A 19 1.92 -0.40 -12.53
CA ASN A 19 0.84 -0.01 -13.44
C ASN A 19 -0.53 -0.60 -13.07
N LYS A 20 -0.59 -1.54 -12.12
CA LYS A 20 -1.82 -2.28 -11.76
C LYS A 20 -2.42 -3.08 -12.92
N ASP A 21 -1.59 -3.64 -13.78
CA ASP A 21 -2.06 -4.38 -14.96
C ASP A 21 -2.70 -5.74 -14.55
N ASP A 22 -2.10 -6.46 -13.60
CA ASP A 22 -2.61 -7.71 -13.04
C ASP A 22 -2.06 -7.94 -11.61
N ASP A 23 -2.77 -7.40 -10.61
CA ASP A 23 -2.34 -7.44 -9.21
C ASP A 23 -2.26 -8.87 -8.64
N GLU A 24 -3.12 -9.78 -9.08
CA GLU A 24 -3.14 -11.15 -8.56
C GLU A 24 -1.93 -11.94 -9.08
N THR A 25 -1.69 -11.88 -10.38
CA THR A 25 -0.58 -12.59 -11.01
C THR A 25 0.76 -11.99 -10.58
N VAL A 26 0.87 -10.66 -10.55
CA VAL A 26 2.14 -10.00 -10.22
C VAL A 26 2.56 -10.26 -8.77
N LEU A 27 1.61 -10.28 -7.83
CA LEU A 27 1.92 -10.58 -6.44
C LEU A 27 2.46 -12.01 -6.27
N LYS A 28 1.83 -12.99 -6.94
CA LYS A 28 2.32 -14.39 -6.97
C LYS A 28 3.74 -14.49 -7.54
N MET A 29 4.05 -13.73 -8.59
CA MET A 29 5.40 -13.66 -9.17
C MET A 29 6.40 -13.05 -8.19
N MET A 30 6.07 -11.91 -7.60
CA MET A 30 6.94 -11.23 -6.64
C MET A 30 7.24 -12.13 -5.43
N LYS A 31 6.25 -12.87 -4.92
CA LYS A 31 6.42 -13.77 -3.77
C LYS A 31 7.28 -15.01 -4.06
N SER A 32 7.30 -15.47 -5.31
CA SER A 32 8.05 -16.66 -5.74
C SER A 32 9.40 -16.35 -6.39
N GLY A 33 9.71 -15.07 -6.61
CA GLY A 33 10.93 -14.61 -7.22
C GLY A 33 12.18 -14.85 -6.37
N THR A 34 13.32 -14.91 -7.04
CA THR A 34 14.64 -15.05 -6.41
C THR A 34 15.54 -13.88 -6.83
N ILE A 35 16.40 -13.42 -5.93
CA ILE A 35 17.42 -12.41 -6.24
C ILE A 35 18.65 -12.69 -5.39
N GLU A 36 19.84 -12.55 -5.98
CA GLU A 36 21.07 -12.58 -5.22
C GLU A 36 21.21 -11.28 -4.42
N TRP A 37 21.09 -11.37 -3.11
CA TRP A 37 21.15 -10.20 -2.22
C TRP A 37 22.59 -9.76 -1.96
N GLN A 38 23.20 -9.14 -2.97
CA GLN A 38 24.57 -8.62 -2.91
C GLN A 38 24.59 -7.09 -3.06
N TYR A 39 25.72 -6.47 -2.67
CA TYR A 39 25.93 -5.03 -2.80
C TYR A 39 25.68 -4.56 -4.24
N GLY A 40 25.00 -3.42 -4.41
CA GLY A 40 24.57 -2.88 -5.70
C GLY A 40 23.30 -3.52 -6.29
N VAL A 41 23.14 -4.85 -6.24
CA VAL A 41 21.89 -5.50 -6.68
C VAL A 41 20.77 -5.22 -5.68
N ALA A 42 21.05 -5.40 -4.38
CA ALA A 42 20.10 -5.13 -3.30
C ALA A 42 19.61 -3.68 -3.32
N GLU A 43 20.53 -2.71 -3.43
CA GLU A 43 20.20 -1.28 -3.46
C GLU A 43 19.29 -0.94 -4.66
N ARG A 44 19.68 -1.34 -5.87
CA ARG A 44 18.90 -1.07 -7.08
C ARG A 44 17.53 -1.73 -7.07
N PHE A 45 17.46 -2.95 -6.52
CA PHE A 45 16.19 -3.66 -6.35
C PHE A 45 15.28 -2.93 -5.37
N SER A 46 15.80 -2.61 -4.17
CA SER A 46 15.05 -1.92 -3.13
C SER A 46 14.55 -0.56 -3.59
N THR A 47 15.38 0.25 -4.26
CA THR A 47 14.95 1.53 -4.84
C THR A 47 13.78 1.33 -5.80
N LYS A 48 13.87 0.38 -6.74
CA LYS A 48 12.79 0.13 -7.71
C LYS A 48 11.50 -0.37 -7.07
N LEU A 49 11.60 -1.24 -6.07
CA LEU A 49 10.45 -1.73 -5.32
C LEU A 49 9.77 -0.59 -4.55
N ILE A 50 10.54 0.18 -3.79
CA ILE A 50 10.05 1.31 -2.99
C ILE A 50 9.44 2.39 -3.90
N ASP A 51 10.07 2.72 -5.03
CA ASP A 51 9.54 3.67 -6.01
C ASP A 51 8.17 3.22 -6.56
N ALA A 52 8.02 1.93 -6.87
CA ALA A 52 6.77 1.39 -7.37
C ALA A 52 5.66 1.40 -6.30
N VAL A 53 6.00 1.06 -5.06
CA VAL A 53 5.07 1.12 -3.92
C VAL A 53 4.64 2.56 -3.65
N ASN A 54 5.58 3.50 -3.57
CA ASN A 54 5.31 4.92 -3.35
C ASN A 54 4.44 5.50 -4.48
N TYR A 55 4.72 5.12 -5.73
CA TYR A 55 3.91 5.55 -6.86
C TYR A 55 2.44 5.13 -6.70
N ARG A 56 2.18 3.85 -6.41
CA ARG A 56 0.81 3.35 -6.21
C ARG A 56 0.13 4.01 -5.02
N MET A 57 0.88 4.23 -3.96
CA MET A 57 0.39 4.88 -2.75
C MET A 57 -0.04 6.33 -3.01
N ASN A 58 0.74 7.08 -3.79
CA ASN A 58 0.40 8.43 -4.20
C ASN A 58 -0.87 8.43 -5.08
N VAL A 59 -0.91 7.56 -6.10
CA VAL A 59 -2.11 7.43 -6.97
C VAL A 59 -3.36 7.09 -6.16
N ALA A 60 -3.24 6.20 -5.18
CA ALA A 60 -4.36 5.82 -4.32
C ALA A 60 -4.80 6.95 -3.38
N SER A 61 -3.84 7.74 -2.87
CA SER A 61 -4.10 8.93 -2.06
C SER A 61 -4.82 10.01 -2.87
N ASP A 62 -4.35 10.29 -4.08
CA ASP A 62 -4.94 11.26 -5.00
C ASP A 62 -6.37 10.84 -5.38
N LYS A 63 -6.56 9.56 -5.71
CA LYS A 63 -7.89 9.01 -5.97
C LYS A 63 -8.81 9.18 -4.75
N PHE A 64 -8.33 8.82 -3.57
CA PHE A 64 -9.09 8.93 -2.34
C PHE A 64 -9.53 10.38 -2.05
N GLN A 65 -8.63 11.35 -2.19
CA GLN A 65 -8.96 12.77 -2.02
C GLN A 65 -10.02 13.22 -3.03
N ASN A 66 -9.88 12.82 -4.29
CA ASN A 66 -10.87 13.12 -5.33
C ASN A 66 -12.23 12.48 -5.04
N ASP A 67 -12.26 11.24 -4.55
CA ASP A 67 -13.48 10.53 -4.20
C ASP A 67 -14.16 11.19 -2.98
N LEU A 68 -13.40 11.66 -1.99
CA LEU A 68 -13.93 12.44 -0.87
C LEU A 68 -14.54 13.76 -1.32
N LEU A 69 -13.88 14.51 -2.22
CA LEU A 69 -14.43 15.76 -2.76
C LEU A 69 -15.73 15.52 -3.54
N LYS A 70 -15.78 14.45 -4.34
CA LYS A 70 -16.96 14.06 -5.11
C LYS A 70 -18.09 13.47 -4.26
N SER A 71 -17.77 12.98 -3.06
CA SER A 71 -18.77 12.40 -2.16
C SER A 71 -19.82 13.41 -1.70
N GLN A 72 -19.54 14.72 -1.75
CA GLN A 72 -20.47 15.78 -1.31
C GLN A 72 -21.11 15.52 0.08
N GLY A 73 -20.42 14.79 0.96
CA GLY A 73 -20.93 14.42 2.28
C GLY A 73 -21.83 13.18 2.34
N TYR A 74 -22.06 12.49 1.20
CA TYR A 74 -22.77 11.21 1.20
C TYR A 74 -21.95 10.12 1.92
N GLU A 75 -22.45 9.68 3.07
CA GLU A 75 -21.76 8.76 3.97
C GLU A 75 -21.31 7.47 3.26
N GLY A 76 -22.17 6.88 2.43
CA GLY A 76 -21.84 5.67 1.67
C GLY A 76 -20.64 5.87 0.73
N ALA A 77 -20.54 7.01 0.06
CA ALA A 77 -19.43 7.31 -0.84
C ALA A 77 -18.11 7.53 -0.07
N ILE A 78 -18.18 8.20 1.09
CA ILE A 78 -17.03 8.38 1.99
C ILE A 78 -16.51 7.01 2.47
N ILE A 79 -17.42 6.14 2.93
CA ILE A 79 -17.07 4.79 3.38
C ILE A 79 -16.39 4.01 2.24
N GLN A 80 -16.94 4.05 1.02
CA GLN A 80 -16.34 3.38 -0.13
C GLN A 80 -14.96 3.91 -0.50
N ALA A 81 -14.74 5.23 -0.41
CA ALA A 81 -13.44 5.84 -0.62
C ALA A 81 -12.42 5.32 0.40
N ILE A 82 -12.79 5.27 1.69
CA ILE A 82 -11.92 4.78 2.75
C ILE A 82 -11.62 3.27 2.58
N LEU A 83 -12.62 2.46 2.26
CA LEU A 83 -12.45 1.02 2.03
C LEU A 83 -11.55 0.74 0.81
N SER A 84 -11.68 1.55 -0.25
CA SER A 84 -10.82 1.44 -1.43
C SER A 84 -9.37 1.74 -1.11
N LEU A 85 -9.09 2.81 -0.35
CA LEU A 85 -7.74 3.15 0.09
C LEU A 85 -7.17 2.08 1.04
N ARG A 86 -7.97 1.56 1.99
CA ARG A 86 -7.57 0.44 2.86
C ARG A 86 -7.17 -0.78 2.06
N LYS A 87 -7.97 -1.16 1.05
CA LYS A 87 -7.69 -2.33 0.20
C LYS A 87 -6.33 -2.16 -0.49
N GLU A 88 -6.06 -0.97 -1.00
CA GLU A 88 -4.76 -0.68 -1.62
C GLU A 88 -3.61 -0.78 -0.62
N MET A 89 -3.72 -0.13 0.54
CA MET A 89 -2.65 -0.14 1.55
C MET A 89 -2.36 -1.55 2.06
N THR A 90 -3.40 -2.38 2.19
CA THR A 90 -3.26 -3.80 2.55
C THR A 90 -2.46 -4.55 1.48
N PHE A 91 -2.79 -4.33 0.20
CA PHE A 91 -2.08 -4.96 -0.91
C PHE A 91 -0.62 -4.49 -0.98
N LEU A 92 -0.34 -3.20 -0.79
CA LEU A 92 1.03 -2.67 -0.78
C LEU A 92 1.86 -3.23 0.37
N ALA A 93 1.27 -3.38 1.56
CA ALA A 93 1.93 -4.02 2.70
C ALA A 93 2.28 -5.49 2.41
N GLU A 94 1.38 -6.21 1.73
CA GLU A 94 1.64 -7.58 1.30
C GLU A 94 2.73 -7.65 0.23
N ALA A 95 2.67 -6.75 -0.77
CA ALA A 95 3.59 -6.72 -1.90
C ALA A 95 5.02 -6.33 -1.51
N ILE A 96 5.20 -5.48 -0.48
CA ILE A 96 6.54 -5.08 -0.03
C ILE A 96 7.18 -6.12 0.92
N ASN A 97 6.37 -6.96 1.56
CA ASN A 97 6.81 -8.04 2.45
C ASN A 97 7.26 -9.28 1.66
N LEU A 98 8.34 -9.16 0.86
CA LEU A 98 8.80 -10.23 -0.03
C LEU A 98 9.79 -11.20 0.64
N PRO A 99 9.58 -12.52 0.56
CA PRO A 99 10.48 -13.52 1.17
C PRO A 99 11.92 -13.47 0.65
N VAL A 100 12.11 -12.94 -0.55
CA VAL A 100 13.42 -12.80 -1.19
C VAL A 100 14.29 -11.70 -0.54
N ILE A 101 13.66 -10.80 0.22
CA ILE A 101 14.33 -9.73 0.95
C ILE A 101 14.68 -10.25 2.36
N PRO A 102 15.92 -10.04 2.84
CA PRO A 102 16.29 -10.43 4.19
C PRO A 102 15.41 -9.74 5.24
N ASP A 103 15.21 -10.42 6.37
CA ASP A 103 14.18 -10.05 7.34
C ASP A 103 14.30 -8.61 7.85
N LYS A 104 15.52 -8.12 8.10
CA LYS A 104 15.75 -6.77 8.62
C LYS A 104 15.25 -5.69 7.64
N GLU A 105 15.66 -5.78 6.38
CA GLU A 105 15.27 -4.86 5.31
C GLU A 105 13.78 -5.00 5.02
N ARG A 106 13.25 -6.24 4.99
CA ARG A 106 11.84 -6.52 4.76
C ARG A 106 10.95 -5.88 5.82
N GLN A 107 11.32 -6.01 7.10
CA GLN A 107 10.59 -5.36 8.21
C GLN A 107 10.69 -3.84 8.11
N HIS A 108 11.87 -3.30 7.76
CA HIS A 108 12.01 -1.86 7.56
C HIS A 108 11.09 -1.34 6.45
N TYR A 109 11.05 -2.01 5.29
CA TYR A 109 10.20 -1.59 4.17
C TYR A 109 8.71 -1.72 4.49
N LEU A 110 8.32 -2.81 5.15
CA LEU A 110 6.95 -2.97 5.63
C LEU A 110 6.56 -1.83 6.57
N ASN A 111 7.43 -1.44 7.51
CA ASN A 111 7.19 -0.34 8.43
C ASN A 111 6.95 0.99 7.72
N LEU A 112 7.63 1.28 6.59
CA LEU A 112 7.38 2.50 5.83
C LEU A 112 5.92 2.58 5.32
N VAL A 113 5.36 1.46 4.85
CA VAL A 113 3.96 1.39 4.41
C VAL A 113 3.00 1.55 5.59
N ILE A 114 3.34 0.95 6.73
CA ILE A 114 2.57 1.02 7.98
C ILE A 114 2.52 2.45 8.51
N GLU A 115 3.68 3.12 8.61
CA GLU A 115 3.80 4.50 9.05
C GLU A 115 2.97 5.44 8.17
N GLN A 116 3.01 5.21 6.86
CA GLN A 116 2.25 6.02 5.94
C GLN A 116 0.73 5.78 6.06
N ALA A 117 0.28 4.53 6.27
CA ALA A 117 -1.13 4.25 6.57
C ALA A 117 -1.59 4.89 7.88
N ASN A 118 -0.74 4.90 8.91
CA ASN A 118 -1.01 5.57 10.18
C ASN A 118 -1.10 7.08 10.03
N SER A 119 -0.20 7.68 9.24
CA SER A 119 -0.21 9.10 8.92
C SER A 119 -1.51 9.49 8.22
N MET A 120 -1.92 8.75 7.18
CA MET A 120 -3.20 8.97 6.48
C MET A 120 -4.41 8.87 7.42
N GLN A 121 -4.45 7.85 8.30
CA GLN A 121 -5.51 7.68 9.29
C GLN A 121 -5.57 8.88 10.25
N LYS A 122 -4.42 9.34 10.75
CA LYS A 122 -4.33 10.48 11.66
C LYS A 122 -4.81 11.77 10.99
N SER A 123 -4.39 12.03 9.75
CA SER A 123 -4.85 13.20 8.99
C SER A 123 -6.36 13.20 8.80
N LEU A 124 -6.97 12.04 8.54
CA LEU A 124 -8.43 11.92 8.45
C LEU A 124 -9.13 12.19 9.77
N GLU A 125 -8.63 11.63 10.87
CA GLU A 125 -9.17 11.88 12.20
C GLU A 125 -9.08 13.36 12.59
N GLU A 126 -8.02 14.06 12.16
CA GLU A 126 -7.88 15.50 12.36
C GLU A 126 -8.87 16.30 11.51
N SER A 127 -9.05 15.96 10.24
CA SER A 127 -10.05 16.61 9.38
C SER A 127 -11.49 16.39 9.89
N ALA A 128 -11.78 15.20 10.43
CA ALA A 128 -13.10 14.85 10.95
C ALA A 128 -13.53 15.67 12.17
N LYS A 129 -12.58 16.27 12.91
CA LYS A 129 -12.89 17.15 14.06
C LYS A 129 -13.59 18.44 13.65
N GLN A 130 -13.50 18.83 12.38
CA GLN A 130 -14.14 20.02 11.85
C GLN A 130 -15.64 19.80 11.59
N ASP A 131 -16.09 18.55 11.47
CA ASP A 131 -17.50 18.19 11.36
C ASP A 131 -18.19 18.26 12.73
N ARG A 132 -19.05 19.27 12.90
CA ARG A 132 -19.80 19.50 14.16
C ARG A 132 -20.81 18.40 14.46
N SER A 133 -21.24 17.62 13.47
CA SER A 133 -22.23 16.55 13.67
C SER A 133 -21.63 15.30 14.34
N GLY A 134 -20.29 15.16 14.30
CA GLY A 134 -19.58 13.98 14.81
C GLY A 134 -19.74 12.73 13.94
N LYS A 135 -20.52 12.79 12.86
CA LYS A 135 -20.76 11.67 11.95
C LYS A 135 -19.48 11.24 11.25
N MET A 136 -18.70 12.21 10.76
CA MET A 136 -17.46 11.94 10.05
C MET A 136 -16.43 11.24 10.96
N SER A 137 -16.38 11.66 12.23
CA SER A 137 -15.54 11.03 13.25
C SER A 137 -15.98 9.58 13.52
N SER A 138 -17.29 9.30 13.56
CA SER A 138 -17.82 7.95 13.71
C SER A 138 -17.44 7.05 12.53
N ILE A 139 -17.64 7.54 11.30
CA ILE A 139 -17.29 6.82 10.06
C ILE A 139 -15.81 6.45 10.05
N ILE A 140 -14.92 7.41 10.28
CA ILE A 140 -13.46 7.17 10.21
C ILE A 140 -13.00 6.18 11.29
N ARG A 141 -13.59 6.22 12.49
CA ARG A 141 -13.25 5.26 13.57
C ARG A 141 -13.71 3.84 13.26
N ASN A 142 -14.87 3.69 12.63
CA ASN A 142 -15.41 2.38 12.25
C ASN A 142 -14.78 1.83 10.97
N HIS A 143 -14.24 2.72 10.13
CA HIS A 143 -13.69 2.38 8.83
C HIS A 143 -12.20 2.68 8.69
N LYS A 144 -11.38 2.56 9.75
CA LYS A 144 -9.93 2.85 9.71
C LYS A 144 -9.13 2.29 8.52
N ILE A 145 -8.30 3.12 7.90
CA ILE A 145 -7.41 2.72 6.80
C ILE A 145 -6.35 1.72 7.30
N ASN A 146 -5.78 1.98 8.47
CA ASN A 146 -4.69 1.20 9.06
C ASN A 146 -5.15 -0.07 9.82
N SER A 147 -6.37 -0.56 9.57
CA SER A 147 -6.90 -1.74 10.29
C SER A 147 -6.24 -3.06 9.88
N PHE A 148 -5.52 -3.10 8.76
CA PHE A 148 -4.80 -4.30 8.30
C PHE A 148 -3.56 -4.64 9.15
N LEU A 149 -3.11 -3.71 10.00
CA LEU A 149 -1.98 -3.90 10.92
C LEU A 149 -2.29 -4.96 12.00
N ASN A 150 -3.56 -5.09 12.38
CA ASN A 150 -3.99 -5.98 13.47
C ASN A 150 -4.12 -7.45 13.04
N LYS A 151 -3.81 -7.79 11.78
CA LYS A 151 -3.86 -9.17 11.29
C LYS A 151 -2.60 -9.99 11.61
N GLY A 152 -1.62 -9.40 12.31
CA GLY A 152 -0.39 -10.08 12.77
C GLY A 152 -0.46 -10.68 14.17
N GLU A 153 -1.60 -10.58 14.88
CA GLU A 153 -1.80 -11.12 16.23
C GLU A 153 -2.86 -12.25 16.28
N GLN A 154 -2.97 -13.06 15.22
CA GLN A 154 -3.79 -14.28 15.22
C GLN A 154 -2.99 -15.49 14.77
#